data_AF-A0A7C7DEW5-F1
#
_entry.id   AF-A0A7C7DEW5-F1
#
_cell.length_a   1.000
_cell.length_b   1.000
_cell.length_c   1.000
_cell.angle_alpha   90.00
_cell.angle_beta   90.00
_cell.angle_gamma   90.00
#
_symmetry.space_group_name_H-M   'P 1'
#
loop_
_entity.id
_entity.type
_entity.pdbx_description
1 polymer ?
#
loop_
_entity_poly.entity_id
_entity_poly.type
_entity_poly.pdbx_seq_one_letter_code
_entity_poly.pdbx_strand_id
1 'polypeptide(L)'
;MITRKLAFGGLFIALATVLPVMFHVVGLGKVFLPMHIPVLLAGFFCGPVVGMLVGMVSPLLSAFLTGMPPLTPPVAQMMVFELALYGLLTGLLYEKLHLGGYVSLIGAMVGGRVAYGILGYLVLPLFGFEKVPLWAPLLGAIGQSLPGVIIQLVGVPLVLSLSKRDWRVLFPEKRSLTPGGLHHG
;
A
#
# COMPACT_ATOMS: atom_id res chain seq x y z
N MET A 1 0.91 -15.44 18.66
CA MET A 1 0.25 -14.72 17.55
C MET A 1 1.05 -13.51 17.04
N ILE A 2 1.75 -12.76 17.91
CA ILE A 2 2.60 -11.62 17.49
C ILE A 2 3.81 -12.04 16.65
N THR A 3 4.46 -13.16 17.00
CA THR A 3 5.71 -13.65 16.36
C THR A 3 5.52 -13.94 14.88
N ARG A 4 4.36 -14.52 14.52
CA ARG A 4 4.02 -14.81 13.11
C ARG A 4 3.79 -13.53 12.30
N LYS A 5 3.14 -12.52 12.89
CA LYS A 5 2.95 -11.20 12.25
C LYS A 5 4.28 -10.48 12.04
N LEU A 6 5.21 -10.57 13.00
CA LEU A 6 6.56 -10.01 12.85
C LEU A 6 7.38 -10.74 11.78
N ALA A 7 7.33 -12.07 11.75
CA ALA A 7 8.02 -12.86 10.73
C ALA A 7 7.52 -12.52 9.31
N PHE A 8 6.19 -12.45 9.11
CA PHE A 8 5.63 -12.00 7.84
C PHE A 8 5.94 -10.54 7.53
N GLY A 9 5.94 -9.66 8.54
CA GLY A 9 6.37 -8.27 8.37
C GLY A 9 7.81 -8.16 7.85
N GLY A 10 8.75 -8.92 8.43
CA GLY A 10 10.13 -8.99 7.96
C GLY A 10 10.24 -9.55 6.53
N LEU A 11 9.47 -10.58 6.21
CA LEU A 11 9.39 -11.12 4.84
C LEU A 11 8.89 -10.07 3.85
N PHE A 12 7.83 -9.33 4.19
CA PHE A 12 7.30 -8.29 3.30
C PHE A 12 8.24 -7.11 3.15
N ILE A 13 9.00 -6.74 4.18
CA ILE A 13 10.09 -5.74 4.07
C ILE A 13 11.15 -6.25 3.08
N ALA A 14 11.62 -7.49 3.25
CA ALA A 14 12.61 -8.06 2.35
C ALA A 14 12.11 -8.07 0.89
N LEU A 15 10.86 -8.49 0.67
CA LEU A 15 10.23 -8.44 -0.66
C LEU A 15 10.10 -7.00 -1.19
N ALA A 16 9.66 -6.06 -0.34
CA ALA A 16 9.52 -4.65 -0.72
C ALA A 16 10.84 -3.99 -1.08
N THR A 17 11.97 -4.47 -0.54
CA THR A 17 13.31 -3.97 -0.87
C THR A 17 13.91 -4.67 -2.09
N VAL A 18 13.73 -5.99 -2.24
CA VAL A 18 14.36 -6.77 -3.34
C VAL A 18 13.59 -6.62 -4.65
N LEU A 19 12.25 -6.64 -4.61
CA LEU A 19 11.43 -6.58 -5.82
C LEU A 19 11.72 -5.33 -6.67
N PRO A 20 11.83 -4.11 -6.09
CA PRO A 20 12.14 -2.91 -6.86
C PRO A 20 13.48 -2.92 -7.55
N VAL A 21 14.50 -3.54 -6.96
CA VAL A 21 15.84 -3.66 -7.56
C VAL A 21 15.75 -4.37 -8.89
N MET A 22 15.01 -5.48 -8.96
CA MET A 22 14.83 -6.26 -10.19
C MET A 22 14.19 -5.42 -11.30
N PHE A 23 13.19 -4.61 -10.97
CA PHE A 23 12.52 -3.74 -11.95
C PHE A 23 13.36 -2.50 -12.31
N HIS A 24 14.23 -2.02 -11.43
CA HIS A 24 15.16 -0.93 -11.74
C HIS A 24 16.25 -1.34 -12.72
N VAL A 25 16.77 -2.57 -12.63
CA VAL A 25 17.76 -3.08 -13.61
C VAL A 25 17.21 -3.05 -15.04
N VAL A 26 15.88 -3.21 -15.21
CA VAL A 26 15.21 -3.20 -16.52
C VAL A 26 14.62 -1.81 -16.87
N GLY A 27 14.81 -0.80 -16.02
CA GLY A 27 14.29 0.56 -16.24
C GLY A 27 12.78 0.73 -16.01
N LEU A 28 12.12 -0.25 -15.39
CA LEU A 28 10.66 -0.33 -15.27
C LEU A 28 10.12 -0.02 -13.87
N GLY A 29 10.97 0.30 -12.89
CA GLY A 29 10.51 0.47 -11.49
C GLY A 29 9.51 1.60 -11.26
N LYS A 30 9.64 2.74 -11.95
CA LYS A 30 8.67 3.85 -11.85
C LYS A 30 7.31 3.49 -12.48
N VAL A 31 7.30 2.63 -13.49
CA VAL A 31 6.10 2.23 -14.24
C VAL A 31 5.28 1.19 -13.47
N PHE A 32 5.96 0.23 -12.84
CA PHE A 32 5.30 -0.92 -12.20
C PHE A 32 5.05 -0.76 -10.70
N LEU A 33 5.68 0.24 -10.05
CA LEU A 33 5.59 0.48 -8.60
C LEU A 33 5.72 -0.80 -7.75
N PRO A 34 6.79 -1.59 -7.98
CA PRO A 34 6.96 -2.92 -7.40
C PRO A 34 6.92 -2.92 -5.87
N MET A 35 7.36 -1.84 -5.21
CA MET A 35 7.38 -1.72 -3.75
C MET A 35 5.97 -1.68 -3.13
N HIS A 36 4.95 -1.24 -3.87
CA HIS A 36 3.60 -1.09 -3.33
C HIS A 36 2.93 -2.45 -3.10
N ILE A 37 3.22 -3.45 -3.94
CA ILE A 37 2.59 -4.78 -3.88
C ILE A 37 2.88 -5.48 -2.54
N PRO A 38 4.16 -5.62 -2.09
CA PRO A 38 4.44 -6.25 -0.79
C PRO A 38 3.86 -5.47 0.40
N VAL A 39 3.83 -4.13 0.33
CA VAL A 39 3.27 -3.29 1.40
C VAL A 39 1.76 -3.47 1.52
N LEU A 40 1.03 -3.48 0.40
CA LEU A 40 -0.41 -3.75 0.37
C LEU A 40 -0.72 -5.14 0.94
N LEU A 41 0.03 -6.15 0.52
CA LEU A 41 -0.10 -7.51 1.04
C LEU A 41 0.19 -7.57 2.55
N ALA A 42 1.21 -6.87 3.03
CA ALA A 42 1.50 -6.80 4.46
C ALA A 42 0.31 -6.28 5.27
N GLY A 43 -0.41 -5.27 4.78
CA GLY A 43 -1.66 -4.81 5.39
C GLY A 43 -2.75 -5.89 5.42
N PHE A 44 -2.99 -6.57 4.30
CA PHE A 44 -3.98 -7.66 4.22
C PHE A 44 -3.67 -8.86 5.13
N PHE A 45 -2.39 -9.24 5.27
CA PHE A 45 -1.97 -10.45 5.97
C PHE A 45 -1.60 -10.22 7.44
N CYS A 46 -1.01 -9.07 7.76
CA CYS A 46 -0.48 -8.78 9.09
C CYS A 46 -1.32 -7.75 9.87
N GLY A 47 -2.19 -7.01 9.18
CA GLY A 47 -3.06 -6.01 9.76
C GLY A 47 -2.48 -4.59 9.69
N PRO A 48 -3.25 -3.58 10.18
CA PRO A 48 -2.97 -2.17 9.94
C PRO A 48 -1.63 -1.71 10.52
N VAL A 49 -1.31 -2.10 11.76
CA VAL A 49 -0.08 -1.66 12.45
C VAL A 49 1.16 -2.21 11.77
N VAL A 50 1.17 -3.51 11.45
CA VAL A 50 2.33 -4.14 10.80
C VAL A 50 2.44 -3.66 9.35
N GLY A 51 1.33 -3.56 8.61
CA GLY A 51 1.34 -3.00 7.26
C GLY A 51 1.90 -1.59 7.20
N MET A 52 1.52 -0.72 8.15
CA MET A 52 2.07 0.63 8.27
C MET A 52 3.59 0.61 8.51
N LEU A 53 4.06 -0.21 9.46
CA LEU A 53 5.49 -0.32 9.75
C LEU A 53 6.28 -0.85 8.55
N VAL A 54 5.75 -1.86 7.84
CA VAL A 54 6.34 -2.36 6.60
C VAL A 54 6.43 -1.23 5.57
N GLY A 55 5.35 -0.47 5.39
CA GLY A 55 5.31 0.67 4.46
C GLY A 55 6.27 1.80 4.81
N MET A 56 6.50 2.07 6.10
CA MET A 56 7.47 3.08 6.54
C MET A 56 8.92 2.62 6.35
N VAL A 57 9.22 1.38 6.78
CA VAL A 57 10.59 0.87 6.87
C VAL A 57 11.13 0.51 5.49
N SER A 58 10.30 -0.06 4.60
CA SER A 58 10.74 -0.56 3.28
C SER A 58 11.40 0.50 2.38
N PRO A 59 10.81 1.69 2.14
CA PRO A 59 11.42 2.72 1.30
C PRO A 59 12.69 3.31 1.94
N LEU A 60 12.74 3.43 3.27
CA LEU A 60 13.96 3.88 3.97
C LEU A 60 15.10 2.88 3.77
N LEU A 61 14.84 1.59 4.06
CA LEU A 61 15.85 0.54 3.87
C LEU A 61 16.29 0.45 2.41
N SER A 62 15.36 0.53 1.45
CA SER A 62 15.69 0.55 0.03
C SER A 62 16.58 1.74 -0.33
N ALA A 63 16.26 2.94 0.16
CA ALA A 63 17.07 4.13 -0.10
C ALA A 63 18.49 4.00 0.47
N PHE A 64 18.63 3.47 1.69
CA PHE A 64 19.95 3.23 2.30
C PHE A 64 20.77 2.16 1.56
N LEU A 65 20.13 1.09 1.08
CA LEU A 65 20.82 -0.03 0.45
C LEU A 65 21.14 0.19 -1.04
N THR A 66 20.26 0.89 -1.74
CA THR A 66 20.30 0.99 -3.21
C THR A 66 20.49 2.41 -3.74
N GLY A 67 20.42 3.42 -2.85
CA GLY A 67 20.33 4.83 -3.23
C GLY A 67 18.97 5.23 -3.80
N MET A 68 18.00 4.31 -3.89
CA MET A 68 16.67 4.56 -4.43
C MET A 68 15.57 4.09 -3.46
N PRO A 69 14.51 4.89 -3.20
CA PRO A 69 14.21 6.18 -3.82
C PRO A 69 15.19 7.30 -3.41
N PRO A 70 15.42 8.31 -4.27
CA PRO A 70 16.31 9.44 -3.93
C PRO A 70 15.84 10.18 -2.67
N LEU A 71 16.80 10.59 -1.83
CA LEU A 71 16.56 11.43 -0.65
C LEU A 71 16.38 12.92 -1.02
N THR A 72 16.93 13.33 -2.17
CA THR A 72 16.87 14.69 -2.72
C THR A 72 16.63 14.63 -4.24
N PRO A 73 15.51 15.18 -4.78
CA PRO A 73 14.35 15.71 -4.05
C PRO A 73 13.73 14.67 -3.09
N PRO A 74 12.95 15.08 -2.06
CA PRO A 74 12.53 14.23 -0.94
C PRO A 74 11.47 13.18 -1.30
N VAL A 75 11.75 12.36 -2.31
CA VAL A 75 10.87 11.30 -2.84
C VAL A 75 10.78 10.15 -1.86
N ALA A 76 11.90 9.72 -1.27
CA ALA A 76 11.90 8.66 -0.27
C ALA A 76 10.99 9.02 0.92
N GLN A 77 11.06 10.26 1.40
CA GLN A 77 10.28 10.77 2.52
C GLN A 77 8.79 10.78 2.18
N MET A 78 8.41 11.27 1.00
CA MET A 78 7.00 11.21 0.55
C MET A 78 6.51 9.75 0.39
N MET A 79 7.36 8.86 -0.14
CA MET A 79 7.04 7.43 -0.30
C MET A 79 6.88 6.71 1.05
N VAL A 80 7.66 7.07 2.08
CA VAL A 80 7.48 6.55 3.44
C VAL A 80 6.06 6.78 3.92
N PHE A 81 5.55 8.00 3.80
CA PHE A 81 4.19 8.32 4.24
C PHE A 81 3.13 7.69 3.34
N GLU A 82 3.32 7.71 2.02
CA GLU A 82 2.40 7.06 1.06
C GLU A 82 2.26 5.56 1.36
N LEU A 83 3.38 4.84 1.44
CA LEU A 83 3.39 3.40 1.65
C LEU A 83 2.94 3.02 3.07
N ALA A 84 3.27 3.81 4.08
CA ALA A 84 2.73 3.65 5.42
C ALA A 84 1.20 3.70 5.41
N LEU A 85 0.64 4.67 4.68
CA LEU A 85 -0.81 4.83 4.57
C LEU A 85 -1.44 3.70 3.74
N TYR A 86 -0.79 3.22 2.68
CA TYR A 86 -1.23 2.04 1.92
C TYR A 86 -1.36 0.82 2.83
N GLY A 87 -0.32 0.50 3.61
CA GLY A 87 -0.31 -0.65 4.52
C GLY A 87 -1.30 -0.48 5.68
N LEU A 88 -1.45 0.74 6.20
CA LEU A 88 -2.42 1.06 7.24
C LEU A 88 -3.86 0.88 6.74
N LEU A 89 -4.20 1.51 5.62
CA LEU A 89 -5.55 1.52 5.06
C LEU A 89 -5.97 0.14 4.58
N THR A 90 -5.11 -0.61 3.89
CA THR A 90 -5.43 -1.99 3.50
C THR A 90 -5.74 -2.85 4.71
N GLY A 91 -4.90 -2.81 5.75
CA GLY A 91 -5.14 -3.55 6.99
C GLY A 91 -6.41 -3.09 7.71
N LEU A 92 -6.66 -1.77 7.78
CA LEU A 92 -7.83 -1.22 8.48
C LEU A 92 -9.14 -1.56 7.76
N LEU A 93 -9.21 -1.30 6.46
CA LEU A 93 -10.43 -1.51 5.66
C LEU A 93 -10.76 -3.00 5.53
N TYR A 94 -9.73 -3.85 5.48
CA TYR A 94 -9.91 -5.29 5.34
C TYR A 94 -10.15 -6.02 6.66
N GLU A 95 -9.29 -5.83 7.66
CA GLU A 95 -9.34 -6.58 8.93
C GLU A 95 -10.39 -6.01 9.89
N LYS A 96 -10.58 -4.68 9.93
CA LYS A 96 -11.49 -4.05 10.89
C LYS A 96 -12.86 -3.69 10.32
N LEU A 97 -12.91 -3.26 9.05
CA LEU A 97 -14.15 -2.82 8.42
C LEU A 97 -14.80 -3.89 7.53
N HIS A 98 -14.11 -5.02 7.28
CA HIS A 98 -14.60 -6.15 6.49
C HIS A 98 -15.14 -5.75 5.10
N LEU A 99 -14.58 -4.70 4.48
CA LEU A 99 -15.06 -4.15 3.21
C LEU A 99 -14.70 -5.00 1.98
N GLY A 100 -14.04 -6.15 2.18
CA GLY A 100 -13.57 -7.03 1.11
C GLY A 100 -12.25 -6.56 0.49
N GLY A 101 -11.58 -7.48 -0.21
CA GLY A 101 -10.26 -7.24 -0.81
C GLY A 101 -10.23 -6.08 -1.81
N TYR A 102 -11.17 -6.01 -2.75
CA TYR A 102 -11.16 -4.97 -3.80
C TYR A 102 -11.41 -3.56 -3.24
N VAL A 103 -12.41 -3.39 -2.38
CA VAL A 103 -12.73 -2.08 -1.80
C VAL A 103 -11.59 -1.59 -0.90
N SER A 104 -11.01 -2.50 -0.10
CA SER A 104 -9.86 -2.17 0.75
C SER A 104 -8.63 -1.77 -0.07
N LEU A 105 -8.38 -2.47 -1.18
CA LEU A 105 -7.27 -2.18 -2.09
C LEU A 105 -7.44 -0.83 -2.78
N ILE A 106 -8.59 -0.57 -3.38
CA ILE A 106 -8.88 0.70 -4.07
C ILE A 106 -8.86 1.86 -3.06
N GLY A 107 -9.47 1.68 -1.89
CA GLY A 107 -9.46 2.69 -0.83
C GLY A 107 -8.05 3.04 -0.36
N ALA A 108 -7.18 2.04 -0.20
CA ALA A 108 -5.78 2.27 0.16
C ALA A 108 -5.00 2.97 -0.96
N MET A 109 -5.21 2.58 -2.21
CA MET A 109 -4.57 3.21 -3.37
C MET A 109 -4.91 4.69 -3.48
N VAL A 110 -6.21 5.02 -3.42
CA VAL A 110 -6.66 6.42 -3.49
C VAL A 110 -6.13 7.19 -2.27
N GLY A 111 -6.25 6.62 -1.07
CA GLY A 111 -5.82 7.27 0.16
C GLY A 111 -4.34 7.63 0.16
N GLY A 112 -3.46 6.71 -0.23
CA GLY A 112 -2.04 7.03 -0.27
C GLY A 112 -1.66 7.96 -1.43
N ARG A 113 -2.31 7.89 -2.60
CA ARG A 113 -2.07 8.87 -3.68
C ARG A 113 -2.46 10.28 -3.29
N VAL A 114 -3.58 10.42 -2.57
CA VAL A 114 -4.00 11.71 -2.01
C VAL A 114 -2.99 12.20 -0.98
N ALA A 115 -2.51 11.32 -0.09
CA ALA A 115 -1.47 11.67 0.87
C ALA A 115 -0.15 12.11 0.20
N TYR A 116 0.28 11.40 -0.85
CA TYR A 116 1.45 11.79 -1.64
C TYR A 116 1.27 13.17 -2.27
N GLY A 117 0.08 13.48 -2.81
CA GLY A 117 -0.24 14.80 -3.37
C GLY A 117 -0.23 15.92 -2.34
N ILE A 118 -0.81 15.67 -1.15
CA ILE A 118 -0.79 16.63 -0.03
C ILE A 118 0.65 16.89 0.42
N LEU A 119 1.46 15.83 0.56
CA LEU A 119 2.86 15.97 0.94
C LEU A 119 3.68 16.67 -0.13
N GLY A 120 3.48 16.36 -1.41
CA GLY A 120 4.13 17.07 -2.51
C GLY A 120 3.76 18.55 -2.54
N TYR A 121 2.52 18.91 -2.20
CA TYR A 121 2.09 20.31 -2.14
C TYR A 121 2.67 21.07 -0.93
N LEU A 122 2.77 20.41 0.24
CA LEU A 122 3.20 21.04 1.49
C LEU A 122 4.71 20.96 1.74
N VAL A 123 5.32 19.81 1.46
CA VAL A 123 6.71 19.50 1.84
C VAL A 123 7.71 19.99 0.80
N LEU A 124 7.47 19.77 -0.49
CA LEU A 124 8.43 20.16 -1.54
C LEU A 124 8.81 21.65 -1.53
N PRO A 125 7.87 22.61 -1.32
CA PRO A 125 8.20 24.03 -1.26
C PRO A 125 9.08 24.42 -0.09
N LEU A 126 9.00 23.68 1.03
CA LEU A 126 9.84 23.91 2.21
C LEU A 126 11.32 23.61 1.93
N PHE A 127 11.59 22.81 0.90
CA PHE A 127 12.94 22.47 0.43
C PHE A 127 13.34 23.23 -0.86
N GLY A 128 12.57 24.23 -1.27
CA GLY A 128 12.85 25.04 -2.45
C GLY A 128 12.51 24.39 -3.80
N PHE A 129 11.74 23.28 -3.80
CA PHE A 129 11.26 22.64 -5.02
C PHE A 129 9.87 23.15 -5.43
N GLU A 130 9.51 22.96 -6.71
CA GLU A 130 8.19 23.31 -7.21
C GLU A 130 7.08 22.49 -6.52
N LYS A 131 5.93 23.14 -6.32
CA LYS A 131 4.73 22.51 -5.78
C LYS A 131 4.23 21.43 -6.74
N VAL A 132 4.00 20.24 -6.22
CA VAL A 132 3.24 19.23 -6.96
C VAL A 132 1.74 19.53 -6.76
N PRO A 133 0.96 19.70 -7.84
CA PRO A 133 -0.49 19.83 -7.72
C PRO A 133 -1.10 18.59 -7.06
N LEU A 134 -2.10 18.74 -6.18
CA LEU A 134 -2.69 17.62 -5.45
C LEU A 134 -3.26 16.52 -6.39
N TRP A 135 -3.69 16.90 -7.58
CA TRP A 135 -4.22 15.98 -8.59
C TRP A 135 -3.14 15.28 -9.43
N ALA A 136 -1.90 15.76 -9.42
CA ALA A 136 -0.84 15.24 -10.28
C ALA A 136 -0.49 13.77 -10.00
N PRO A 137 -0.43 13.29 -8.73
CA PRO A 137 -0.21 11.86 -8.45
C PRO A 137 -1.37 10.97 -8.91
N LEU A 138 -2.60 11.50 -8.90
CA LEU A 138 -3.78 10.79 -9.40
C LEU A 138 -3.74 10.66 -10.93
N LEU A 139 -3.35 11.72 -11.64
CA LEU A 139 -3.15 11.64 -13.10
C LEU A 139 -1.95 10.77 -13.46
N GLY A 140 -0.89 10.80 -12.65
CA GLY A 140 0.28 9.92 -12.78
C GLY A 140 -0.10 8.45 -12.68
N ALA A 141 -1.09 8.11 -11.83
CA ALA A 141 -1.68 6.77 -11.72
C ALA A 141 -2.32 6.28 -13.02
N ILE A 142 -2.93 7.19 -13.79
CA ILE A 142 -3.65 6.87 -15.03
C ILE A 142 -2.70 6.93 -16.25
N GLY A 143 -1.66 7.76 -16.20
CA GLY A 143 -0.68 7.91 -17.27
C GLY A 143 0.50 6.95 -17.13
N GLN A 144 1.53 7.39 -16.41
CA GLN A 144 2.82 6.70 -16.36
C GLN A 144 2.81 5.41 -15.55
N SER A 145 1.94 5.32 -14.54
CA SER A 145 1.89 4.18 -13.62
C SER A 145 0.69 3.27 -13.80
N LEU A 146 -0.01 3.41 -14.93
CA LEU A 146 -1.16 2.57 -15.27
C LEU A 146 -0.83 1.07 -15.26
N PRO A 147 0.30 0.60 -15.83
CA PRO A 147 0.67 -0.81 -15.75
C PRO A 147 0.87 -1.29 -14.31
N GLY A 148 1.48 -0.43 -13.48
CA GLY A 148 1.67 -0.66 -12.04
C GLY A 148 0.37 -0.75 -11.26
N VAL A 149 -0.62 0.07 -11.58
CA VAL A 149 -1.94 0.02 -10.94
C VAL A 149 -2.68 -1.24 -11.35
N ILE A 150 -2.64 -1.60 -12.64
CA ILE A 150 -3.29 -2.83 -13.14
C ILE A 150 -2.69 -4.07 -12.49
N ILE A 151 -1.36 -4.18 -12.40
CA ILE A 151 -0.72 -5.33 -11.76
C ILE A 151 -1.04 -5.42 -10.27
N GLN A 152 -1.23 -4.29 -9.59
CA GLN A 152 -1.68 -4.30 -8.19
C GLN A 152 -3.14 -4.78 -8.08
N LEU A 153 -4.03 -4.29 -8.96
CA LEU A 153 -5.46 -4.68 -8.98
C LEU A 153 -5.70 -6.15 -9.34
N VAL A 154 -4.79 -6.78 -10.07
CA VAL A 154 -4.87 -8.22 -10.40
C VAL A 154 -4.04 -9.05 -9.42
N GLY A 155 -2.78 -8.67 -9.22
CA GLY A 155 -1.81 -9.44 -8.45
C GLY A 155 -2.12 -9.50 -6.96
N VAL A 156 -2.52 -8.39 -6.33
CA VAL A 156 -2.81 -8.38 -4.89
C VAL A 156 -4.05 -9.25 -4.56
N PRO A 157 -5.20 -9.10 -5.25
CA PRO A 157 -6.36 -9.97 -5.05
C PRO A 157 -6.08 -11.44 -5.39
N LEU A 158 -5.27 -11.72 -6.41
CA LEU A 158 -4.88 -13.08 -6.76
C LEU A 158 -4.11 -13.75 -5.61
N VAL A 159 -3.08 -13.09 -5.09
CA VAL A 159 -2.30 -13.63 -3.96
C VAL A 159 -3.18 -13.80 -2.72
N LEU A 160 -4.08 -12.85 -2.45
CA LEU A 160 -4.99 -12.92 -1.31
C LEU A 160 -5.96 -14.10 -1.41
N SER A 161 -6.59 -14.29 -2.58
CA SER A 161 -7.55 -15.38 -2.80
C SER A 161 -6.88 -16.75 -2.82
N LEU A 162 -5.69 -16.88 -3.42
CA LEU A 162 -4.90 -18.11 -3.41
C LEU A 162 -4.46 -18.50 -2.00
N SER A 163 -4.01 -17.53 -1.19
CA SER A 163 -3.56 -17.82 0.17
C SER A 163 -4.71 -18.25 1.09
N LYS A 164 -5.91 -17.67 0.92
CA LYS A 164 -7.09 -18.04 1.71
C LYS A 164 -7.88 -19.20 1.12
N ARG A 165 -7.55 -19.60 -0.12
CA ARG A 165 -8.29 -20.59 -0.93
C ARG A 165 -9.79 -20.29 -1.03
N ASP A 166 -10.12 -19.00 -1.00
CA ASP A 166 -11.49 -18.52 -1.06
C ASP A 166 -11.51 -17.19 -1.80
N TRP A 167 -12.27 -17.12 -2.88
CA TRP A 167 -12.44 -15.92 -3.70
C TRP A 167 -13.42 -14.92 -3.08
N ARG A 168 -14.29 -15.37 -2.17
CA ARG A 168 -15.29 -14.52 -1.49
C ARG A 168 -14.63 -13.43 -0.64
N VAL A 169 -13.40 -13.68 -0.19
CA VAL A 169 -12.58 -12.72 0.57
C VAL A 169 -12.29 -11.44 -0.20
N LEU A 170 -12.49 -11.44 -1.52
CA LEU A 170 -12.32 -10.26 -2.38
C LEU A 170 -13.53 -9.32 -2.33
N PHE A 171 -14.68 -9.82 -1.90
CA PHE A 171 -15.93 -9.09 -1.86
C PHE A 171 -16.31 -8.71 -0.41
N PRO A 172 -17.05 -7.62 -0.21
CA PRO A 172 -17.54 -7.25 1.11
C PRO A 172 -18.43 -8.37 1.66
N GLU A 173 -18.21 -8.74 2.91
CA GLU A 173 -19.10 -9.68 3.58
C GLU A 173 -20.46 -9.01 3.78
N LYS A 174 -21.55 -9.66 3.37
CA LYS A 174 -22.89 -9.16 3.69
C LYS A 174 -23.05 -9.20 5.20
N ARG A 175 -22.85 -8.06 5.86
CA ARG A 175 -23.20 -7.91 7.27
C ARG A 175 -24.70 -8.17 7.37
N SER A 176 -25.09 -9.37 7.81
CA SER A 176 -26.48 -9.66 8.13
C SER A 176 -26.84 -8.67 9.23
N LEU A 177 -27.59 -7.63 8.86
CA LEU A 177 -28.35 -6.86 9.80
C LEU A 177 -29.41 -7.82 10.32
N THR A 178 -29.07 -8.67 11.30
CA THR A 178 -30.06 -9.14 12.25
C THR A 178 -30.36 -7.93 13.13
N PRO A 179 -31.49 -7.23 12.95
CA PRO A 179 -31.97 -6.34 14.00
C PRO A 179 -32.04 -7.16 15.29
N GLY A 180 -31.46 -6.62 16.36
CA GLY A 180 -31.35 -7.28 17.64
C GLY A 180 -32.66 -7.94 18.03
N GLY A 181 -32.56 -9.21 18.43
CA GLY A 181 -33.67 -9.94 19.01
C GLY A 181 -34.26 -9.13 20.17
N LEU A 182 -35.54 -8.83 20.04
CA LEU A 182 -36.42 -8.48 21.15
C LEU A 182 -36.33 -9.62 22.17
N HIS A 183 -35.55 -9.42 23.22
CA HIS A 183 -35.74 -10.17 24.46
C HIS A 183 -36.68 -9.36 25.35
N HIS A 184 -37.97 -9.69 25.23
CA HIS A 184 -38.91 -9.60 26.33
C HIS A 184 -38.43 -10.53 27.46
N GLY A 185 -38.48 -10.01 28.68
CA GLY A 185 -38.24 -10.71 29.94
C GLY A 185 -38.45 -9.76 31.09
#